data_AF-A0A2D4GT06-F1
#
_entry.id   AF-A0A2D4GT06-F1
#
_cell.length_a   1.000
_cell.length_b   1.000
_cell.length_c   1.000
_cell.angle_alpha   90.00
_cell.angle_beta   90.00
_cell.angle_gamma   90.00
#
_symmetry.space_group_name_H-M   'P 1'
#
loop_
_entity.id
_entity.type
_entity.pdbx_description
1 polymer ?
#
loop_
_entity_poly.entity_id
_entity_poly.type
_entity_poly.pdbx_seq_one_letter_code
_entity_poly.pdbx_strand_id
1 'polypeptide(L)'
;MFMNLLNDCSEVEDESAQTGGRKRGMSRRLASLRHCTVLAMSNLLNANVDSGLMHSIGLGYHKDLQTRATFMEVLTKILQQGTEFDTLAETVLADRFERLVELVTMMGDQGELPIAMALANVVPCSQWLLWNMFSKEVELADSMQTLFRGNSLASKIMTFCFKVYGATYLQKLLEPLLRTVITSPEWQPVSFEVDPTRLESSESLDSNQQSLLQMTEKFFHAIINSSTEFPPQLRSVCHCLYQATCHSLLNKA
;
A
#
# COMPACT_ATOMS: atom_id res chain seq x y z
N MET A 1 -33.42 -7.62 -22.08
CA MET A 1 -33.60 -8.12 -23.47
C MET A 1 -33.46 -9.64 -23.54
N PHE A 2 -32.28 -10.22 -23.31
CA PHE A 2 -32.07 -11.67 -23.36
C PHE A 2 -32.93 -12.47 -22.34
N MET A 3 -33.15 -11.91 -21.14
CA MET A 3 -33.99 -12.56 -20.12
C MET A 3 -35.49 -12.53 -20.46
N ASN A 4 -35.97 -11.47 -21.13
CA ASN A 4 -37.34 -11.44 -21.64
C ASN A 4 -37.52 -12.50 -22.73
N LEU A 5 -36.53 -12.62 -23.64
CA LEU A 5 -36.53 -13.65 -24.68
C LEU A 5 -36.51 -15.08 -24.10
N LEU A 6 -35.81 -15.31 -22.98
CA LEU A 6 -35.83 -16.60 -22.29
C LEU A 6 -37.19 -16.87 -21.65
N ASN A 7 -37.79 -15.86 -21.02
CA ASN A 7 -39.12 -15.96 -20.40
C ASN A 7 -40.22 -16.20 -21.46
N ASP A 8 -40.16 -15.49 -22.59
CA ASP A 8 -41.05 -15.64 -23.75
C ASP A 8 -40.91 -17.02 -24.41
N CYS A 9 -39.70 -17.62 -24.39
CA CYS A 9 -39.51 -18.99 -24.88
C CYS A 9 -40.16 -20.04 -23.96
N SER A 10 -40.24 -19.78 -22.65
CA SER A 10 -40.85 -20.68 -21.67
C SER A 10 -42.38 -20.57 -21.61
N GLU A 11 -42.95 -19.36 -21.71
CA GLU A 11 -44.42 -19.17 -21.69
C GLU A 11 -45.10 -19.90 -22.87
N VAL A 12 -44.43 -19.98 -24.02
CA VAL A 12 -44.92 -20.69 -25.21
C VAL A 12 -44.80 -22.22 -25.09
N GLU A 13 -43.86 -22.73 -24.27
CA GLU A 13 -43.76 -24.17 -23.99
C GLU A 13 -44.93 -24.66 -23.12
N ASP A 14 -45.35 -23.88 -22.11
CA ASP A 14 -46.49 -24.21 -21.24
C ASP A 14 -47.85 -24.18 -21.98
N GLU A 15 -48.06 -23.22 -22.90
CA GLU A 15 -49.28 -23.20 -23.73
C GLU A 15 -49.29 -24.28 -24.83
N SER A 16 -48.14 -24.86 -25.16
CA SER A 16 -48.02 -25.79 -26.29
C SER A 16 -48.55 -27.20 -25.99
N ALA A 17 -48.77 -27.55 -24.71
CA ALA A 17 -49.14 -28.89 -24.25
C ALA A 17 -50.55 -29.37 -24.69
N GLN A 18 -51.42 -28.52 -25.25
CA GLN A 18 -52.83 -28.88 -25.51
C GLN A 18 -53.26 -29.11 -26.97
N THR A 19 -52.41 -28.98 -28.01
CA THR A 19 -52.88 -29.22 -29.40
C THR A 19 -51.77 -29.70 -30.34
N GLY A 20 -51.83 -30.98 -30.74
CA GLY A 20 -50.85 -31.69 -31.55
C GLY A 20 -51.02 -31.51 -33.07
N GLY A 21 -49.90 -31.38 -33.79
CA GLY A 21 -49.84 -31.51 -35.26
C GLY A 21 -48.91 -30.51 -35.95
N ARG A 22 -49.15 -29.19 -35.77
CA ARG A 22 -48.37 -28.11 -36.42
C ARG A 22 -47.17 -27.59 -35.60
N LYS A 23 -47.02 -27.98 -34.33
CA LYS A 23 -46.12 -27.32 -33.35
C LYS A 23 -44.68 -27.85 -33.27
N ARG A 24 -44.35 -28.99 -33.90
CA ARG A 24 -43.03 -29.65 -33.77
C ARG A 24 -41.86 -28.92 -34.46
N GLY A 25 -42.16 -28.02 -35.39
CA GLY A 25 -41.18 -27.10 -35.99
C GLY A 25 -40.95 -25.84 -35.15
N MET A 26 -42.01 -25.34 -34.49
CA MET A 26 -41.95 -24.15 -33.64
C MET A 26 -41.17 -24.43 -32.35
N SER A 27 -41.44 -25.57 -31.70
CA SER A 27 -40.72 -26.01 -30.49
C SER A 27 -39.21 -26.19 -30.74
N ARG A 28 -38.79 -26.70 -31.91
CA ARG A 28 -37.37 -26.78 -32.29
C ARG A 28 -36.71 -25.41 -32.49
N ARG A 29 -37.44 -24.43 -33.02
CA ARG A 29 -36.95 -23.05 -33.19
C ARG A 29 -36.83 -22.32 -31.86
N LEU A 30 -37.79 -22.52 -30.95
CA LEU A 30 -37.75 -21.97 -29.59
C LEU A 30 -36.60 -22.56 -28.77
N ALA A 31 -36.38 -23.88 -28.84
CA ALA A 31 -35.23 -24.53 -28.21
C ALA A 31 -33.89 -24.00 -28.75
N SER A 32 -33.79 -23.77 -30.07
CA SER A 32 -32.61 -23.16 -30.69
C SER A 32 -32.42 -21.71 -30.25
N LEU A 33 -33.50 -20.94 -30.12
CA LEU A 33 -33.45 -19.54 -29.68
C LEU A 33 -33.01 -19.44 -28.22
N ARG A 34 -33.56 -20.30 -27.35
CA ARG A 34 -33.11 -20.46 -25.96
C ARG A 34 -31.63 -20.79 -25.89
N HIS A 35 -31.17 -21.76 -26.69
CA HIS A 35 -29.76 -22.16 -26.74
C HIS A 35 -28.83 -21.00 -27.15
N CYS A 36 -29.18 -20.28 -28.24
CA CYS A 36 -28.42 -19.12 -28.68
C CYS A 36 -28.43 -17.98 -27.66
N THR A 37 -29.55 -17.79 -26.94
CA THR A 37 -29.68 -16.75 -25.91
C THR A 37 -28.82 -17.06 -24.70
N VAL A 38 -28.83 -18.31 -24.22
CA VAL A 38 -27.93 -18.78 -23.14
C VAL A 38 -26.48 -18.59 -23.54
N LEU A 39 -26.10 -18.96 -24.77
CA LEU A 39 -24.72 -18.80 -25.26
C LEU A 39 -24.29 -17.33 -25.36
N ALA A 40 -25.17 -16.46 -25.86
CA ALA A 40 -24.90 -15.02 -25.95
C ALA A 40 -24.73 -14.39 -24.55
N MET A 41 -25.58 -14.78 -23.59
CA MET A 41 -25.46 -14.32 -22.21
C MET A 41 -24.18 -14.83 -21.54
N SER A 42 -23.83 -16.11 -21.72
CA SER A 42 -22.57 -16.66 -21.23
C SER A 42 -21.36 -15.91 -21.78
N ASN A 43 -21.32 -15.63 -23.09
CA ASN A 43 -20.22 -14.89 -23.71
C ASN A 43 -20.14 -13.42 -23.23
N LEU A 44 -21.28 -12.76 -23.04
CA LEU A 44 -21.33 -11.37 -22.56
C LEU A 44 -20.92 -11.26 -21.09
N LEU A 45 -21.37 -12.20 -20.25
CA LEU A 45 -20.98 -12.31 -18.85
C LEU A 45 -19.48 -12.65 -18.73
N ASN A 46 -18.95 -13.52 -19.58
CA ASN A 46 -17.53 -13.85 -19.58
C ASN A 46 -16.66 -12.65 -20.01
N ALA A 47 -17.17 -11.78 -20.89
CA ALA A 47 -16.46 -10.56 -21.29
C ALA A 47 -16.47 -9.46 -20.22
N ASN A 48 -17.47 -9.42 -19.32
CA ASN A 48 -17.56 -8.47 -18.21
C ASN A 48 -18.40 -9.06 -17.06
N VAL A 49 -17.72 -9.79 -16.18
CA VAL A 49 -18.32 -10.56 -15.09
C VAL A 49 -18.96 -9.63 -14.05
N ASP A 50 -18.28 -8.53 -13.71
CA ASP A 50 -18.72 -7.57 -12.68
C ASP A 50 -20.05 -6.92 -13.01
N SER A 51 -20.16 -6.32 -14.20
CA SER A 51 -21.40 -5.64 -14.62
C SER A 51 -22.52 -6.65 -14.85
N GLY A 52 -22.19 -7.80 -15.43
CA GLY A 52 -23.19 -8.79 -15.77
C GLY A 52 -23.77 -9.53 -14.57
N LEU A 53 -22.98 -9.86 -13.54
CA LEU A 53 -23.50 -10.42 -12.29
C LEU A 53 -24.28 -9.39 -11.48
N MET A 54 -23.84 -8.13 -11.41
CA MET A 54 -24.56 -7.08 -10.67
C MET A 54 -26.04 -6.99 -11.08
N HIS A 55 -26.32 -7.14 -12.38
CA HIS A 55 -27.68 -7.08 -12.91
C HIS A 55 -28.40 -8.43 -13.00
N SER A 56 -27.68 -9.55 -12.91
CA SER A 56 -28.26 -10.89 -13.13
C SER A 56 -28.36 -11.74 -11.86
N ILE A 57 -27.66 -11.39 -10.78
CA ILE A 57 -27.62 -12.20 -9.54
C ILE A 57 -28.99 -12.36 -8.87
N GLY A 58 -29.86 -11.36 -9.02
CA GLY A 58 -31.24 -11.40 -8.51
C GLY A 58 -32.09 -12.50 -9.14
N LEU A 59 -31.72 -13.00 -10.32
CA LEU A 59 -32.44 -14.07 -11.02
C LEU A 59 -32.26 -15.43 -10.35
N GLY A 60 -31.19 -15.64 -9.58
CA GLY A 60 -31.03 -16.82 -8.72
C GLY A 60 -32.10 -16.93 -7.63
N TYR A 61 -32.73 -15.81 -7.28
CA TYR A 61 -33.79 -15.72 -6.27
C TYR A 61 -35.19 -15.47 -6.87
N HIS A 62 -35.32 -15.59 -8.19
CA HIS A 62 -36.59 -15.35 -8.86
C HIS A 62 -37.69 -16.32 -8.37
N LYS A 63 -38.95 -15.88 -8.35
CA LYS A 63 -40.09 -16.69 -7.88
C LYS A 63 -40.35 -17.90 -8.77
N ASP A 64 -40.12 -17.74 -10.06
CA ASP A 64 -40.26 -18.81 -11.06
C ASP A 64 -39.06 -19.78 -11.03
N LEU A 65 -39.36 -21.07 -10.97
CA LEU A 65 -38.40 -22.17 -10.95
C LEU A 65 -37.56 -22.23 -12.23
N GLN A 66 -38.15 -21.95 -13.38
CA GLN A 66 -37.49 -22.10 -14.67
C GLN A 66 -36.47 -20.99 -14.93
N THR A 67 -36.79 -19.76 -14.51
CA THR A 67 -35.87 -18.62 -14.52
C THR A 67 -34.64 -18.91 -13.66
N ARG A 68 -34.84 -19.47 -12.45
CA ARG A 68 -33.74 -19.89 -11.57
C ARG A 68 -32.90 -20.99 -12.20
N ALA A 69 -33.53 -22.00 -12.80
CA ALA A 69 -32.83 -23.10 -13.46
C ALA A 69 -31.99 -22.61 -14.64
N THR A 70 -32.53 -21.68 -15.43
CA THR A 70 -31.83 -21.09 -16.58
C THR A 70 -30.65 -20.22 -16.12
N PHE A 71 -30.83 -19.43 -15.05
CA PHE A 71 -29.73 -18.69 -14.44
C PHE A 71 -28.63 -19.62 -13.92
N MET A 72 -28.99 -20.70 -13.22
CA MET A 72 -28.04 -21.71 -12.75
C MET A 72 -27.34 -22.43 -13.91
N GLU A 73 -28.04 -22.69 -15.01
CA GLU A 73 -27.45 -23.26 -16.24
C GLU A 73 -26.39 -22.31 -16.85
N VAL A 74 -26.71 -21.02 -16.95
CA VAL A 74 -25.79 -19.97 -17.44
C VAL A 74 -24.58 -19.84 -16.51
N LEU A 75 -24.80 -19.76 -15.19
CA LEU A 75 -23.76 -19.64 -14.17
C LEU A 75 -22.82 -20.86 -14.19
N THR A 76 -23.38 -22.06 -14.33
CA THR A 76 -22.60 -23.31 -14.41
C THR A 76 -21.73 -23.32 -15.66
N LYS A 77 -22.23 -22.85 -16.81
CA LYS A 77 -21.43 -22.76 -18.05
C LYS A 77 -20.28 -21.77 -17.92
N ILE A 78 -20.48 -20.64 -17.24
CA ILE A 78 -19.42 -19.66 -16.98
C ILE A 78 -18.33 -20.27 -16.08
N LEU A 79 -18.73 -20.92 -14.99
CA LEU A 79 -17.80 -21.64 -14.10
C LEU A 79 -17.01 -22.74 -14.82
N GLN A 80 -17.66 -23.51 -15.71
CA GLN A 80 -17.00 -24.55 -16.50
C GLN A 80 -16.05 -24.02 -17.57
N GLN A 81 -16.25 -22.78 -18.04
CA GLN A 81 -15.38 -22.12 -19.00
C GLN A 81 -14.08 -21.58 -18.38
N GLY A 82 -13.90 -21.72 -17.06
CA GLY A 82 -12.69 -21.29 -16.36
C GLY A 82 -12.67 -19.80 -16.05
N THR A 83 -13.83 -19.13 -16.01
CA THR A 83 -13.92 -17.74 -15.56
C THR A 83 -13.51 -17.65 -14.09
N GLU A 84 -12.39 -16.99 -13.83
CA GLU A 84 -11.88 -16.74 -12.48
C GLU A 84 -12.76 -15.67 -11.80
N PHE A 85 -13.50 -16.05 -10.76
CA PHE A 85 -14.27 -15.12 -9.91
C PHE A 85 -13.40 -14.44 -8.84
N ASP A 86 -12.13 -14.81 -8.76
CA ASP A 86 -11.19 -14.32 -7.74
C ASP A 86 -11.05 -12.79 -7.78
N THR A 87 -11.24 -12.18 -8.95
CA THR A 87 -11.24 -10.73 -9.13
C THR A 87 -12.37 -10.00 -8.38
N LEU A 88 -13.54 -10.60 -8.14
CA LEU A 88 -14.63 -9.93 -7.40
C LEU A 88 -14.32 -9.79 -5.91
N ALA A 89 -13.72 -10.82 -5.31
CA ALA A 89 -13.31 -10.78 -3.90
C ALA A 89 -12.09 -9.87 -3.71
N GLU A 90 -11.16 -9.91 -4.66
CA GLU A 90 -9.97 -9.05 -4.68
C GLU A 90 -10.32 -7.58 -4.90
N THR A 91 -11.31 -7.24 -5.74
CA THR A 91 -11.69 -5.84 -6.00
C THR A 91 -12.34 -5.17 -4.78
N VAL A 92 -13.16 -5.90 -4.02
CA VAL A 92 -13.77 -5.38 -2.78
C VAL A 92 -12.72 -5.24 -1.66
N LEU A 93 -11.74 -6.15 -1.59
CA LEU A 93 -10.62 -6.04 -0.66
C LEU A 93 -9.70 -4.89 -1.06
N ALA A 94 -9.37 -4.74 -2.34
CA ALA A 94 -8.55 -3.66 -2.86
C ALA A 94 -9.18 -2.28 -2.57
N ASP A 95 -10.48 -2.09 -2.83
CA ASP A 95 -11.18 -0.82 -2.53
C ASP A 95 -11.16 -0.49 -1.02
N ARG A 96 -11.23 -1.51 -0.16
CA ARG A 96 -11.11 -1.34 1.30
C ARG A 96 -9.68 -1.03 1.73
N PHE A 97 -8.69 -1.68 1.13
CA PHE A 97 -7.27 -1.41 1.40
C PHE A 97 -6.86 -0.02 0.91
N GLU A 98 -7.35 0.41 -0.25
CA GLU A 98 -7.08 1.73 -0.81
C GLU A 98 -7.65 2.83 0.10
N ARG A 99 -8.91 2.70 0.54
CA ARG A 99 -9.49 3.60 1.55
C ARG A 99 -8.73 3.59 2.88
N LEU A 100 -8.24 2.44 3.31
CA LEU A 100 -7.45 2.32 4.53
C LEU A 100 -6.10 3.04 4.38
N VAL A 101 -5.45 2.89 3.22
CA VAL A 101 -4.22 3.60 2.88
C VAL A 101 -4.47 5.10 2.83
N GLU A 102 -5.53 5.58 2.19
CA GLU A 102 -5.93 7.01 2.18
C GLU A 102 -6.14 7.55 3.59
N LEU A 103 -6.83 6.81 4.46
CA LEU A 103 -7.01 7.20 5.86
C LEU A 103 -5.68 7.27 6.63
N VAL A 104 -4.83 6.24 6.52
CA VAL A 104 -3.54 6.20 7.23
C VAL A 104 -2.55 7.24 6.71
N THR A 105 -2.66 7.62 5.42
CA THR A 105 -1.83 8.63 4.75
C THR A 105 -2.40 10.05 4.81
N MET A 106 -3.58 10.23 5.39
CA MET A 106 -4.20 11.54 5.56
C MET A 106 -3.24 12.46 6.34
N MET A 107 -2.85 13.56 5.72
CA MET A 107 -2.00 14.58 6.36
C MET A 107 -2.86 15.59 7.10
N GLY A 108 -2.53 15.83 8.36
CA GLY A 108 -3.07 16.93 9.15
C GLY A 108 -2.38 18.26 8.83
N ASP A 109 -2.89 19.32 9.44
CA ASP A 109 -2.59 20.73 9.17
C ASP A 109 -1.10 21.09 9.34
N GLN A 110 -0.36 20.29 10.12
CA GLN A 110 1.07 20.43 10.40
C GLN A 110 1.96 19.50 9.56
N GLY A 111 1.40 18.83 8.55
CA GLY A 111 2.10 17.81 7.76
C GLY A 111 2.30 16.47 8.51
N GLU A 112 1.62 16.30 9.64
CA GLU A 112 1.64 15.09 10.46
C GLU A 112 0.62 14.05 9.95
N LEU A 113 0.80 12.78 10.30
CA LEU A 113 -0.09 11.67 9.89
C LEU A 113 -0.87 11.16 11.12
N PRO A 114 -1.94 11.83 11.54
CA PRO A 114 -2.58 11.61 12.83
C PRO A 114 -3.04 10.16 13.05
N ILE A 115 -3.54 9.49 12.00
CA ILE A 115 -3.99 8.10 12.09
C ILE A 115 -2.81 7.14 12.19
N ALA A 116 -1.77 7.33 11.38
CA ALA A 116 -0.54 6.55 11.49
C ALA A 116 0.11 6.73 12.89
N MET A 117 0.07 7.94 13.44
CA MET A 117 0.59 8.26 14.77
C MET A 117 -0.22 7.60 15.88
N ALA A 118 -1.55 7.62 15.79
CA ALA A 118 -2.43 6.93 16.74
C ALA A 118 -2.18 5.41 16.69
N LEU A 119 -2.07 4.83 15.50
CA LEU A 119 -1.76 3.41 15.33
C LEU A 119 -0.38 3.04 15.90
N ALA A 120 0.64 3.89 15.69
CA ALA A 120 1.97 3.68 16.25
C ALA A 120 1.99 3.73 17.79
N ASN A 121 1.10 4.49 18.41
CA ASN A 121 1.01 4.64 19.87
C ASN A 121 0.15 3.56 20.55
N VAL A 122 -0.89 3.05 19.87
CA VAL A 122 -1.86 2.11 20.46
C VAL A 122 -1.46 0.65 20.27
N VAL A 123 -0.64 0.34 19.26
CA VAL A 123 -0.41 -1.03 18.82
C VAL A 123 1.03 -1.48 19.18
N PRO A 124 1.22 -2.49 20.07
CA PRO A 124 2.52 -3.15 20.33
C PRO A 124 3.13 -3.83 19.08
N CYS A 125 2.33 -3.88 18.04
CA CYS A 125 2.56 -4.47 16.74
C CYS A 125 3.20 -3.41 15.78
N SER A 126 3.77 -2.31 16.31
CA SER A 126 4.52 -1.31 15.52
C SER A 126 5.57 -1.92 14.57
N GLN A 127 6.17 -3.06 14.94
CA GLN A 127 7.13 -3.77 14.09
C GLN A 127 6.53 -4.31 12.78
N TRP A 128 5.31 -4.86 12.76
CA TRP A 128 4.74 -5.37 11.49
C TRP A 128 4.42 -4.22 10.53
N LEU A 129 3.93 -3.09 11.07
CA LEU A 129 3.59 -1.93 10.27
C LEU A 129 4.85 -1.29 9.68
N LEU A 130 5.89 -1.10 10.51
CA LEU A 130 7.20 -0.64 10.05
C LEU A 130 7.80 -1.60 9.02
N TRP A 131 7.70 -2.92 9.25
CA TRP A 131 8.19 -3.93 8.32
C TRP A 131 7.52 -3.82 6.95
N ASN A 132 6.18 -3.75 6.91
CA ASN A 132 5.44 -3.66 5.66
C ASN A 132 5.76 -2.35 4.93
N MET A 133 5.78 -1.22 5.65
CA MET A 133 6.08 0.08 5.07
C MET A 133 7.50 0.16 4.51
N PHE A 134 8.49 -0.30 5.28
CA PHE A 134 9.88 -0.31 4.82
C PHE A 134 10.10 -1.31 3.69
N SER A 135 9.51 -2.51 3.76
CA SER A 135 9.61 -3.49 2.67
C SER A 135 9.00 -2.96 1.37
N LYS A 136 7.85 -2.28 1.44
CA LYS A 136 7.21 -1.71 0.25
C LYS A 136 8.03 -0.56 -0.34
N GLU A 137 8.59 0.30 0.50
CA GLU A 137 9.50 1.37 0.04
C GLU A 137 10.72 0.79 -0.69
N VAL A 138 11.32 -0.28 -0.14
CA VAL A 138 12.49 -0.93 -0.73
C VAL A 138 12.15 -1.65 -2.04
N GLU A 139 10.97 -2.26 -2.14
CA GLU A 139 10.47 -2.89 -3.37
C GLU A 139 10.31 -1.86 -4.49
N LEU A 140 9.73 -0.70 -4.17
CA LEU A 140 9.45 0.38 -5.12
C LEU A 140 10.70 1.21 -5.50
N ALA A 141 11.77 1.15 -4.71
CA ALA A 141 12.97 1.92 -4.97
C ALA A 141 13.78 1.36 -6.16
N ASP A 142 14.09 2.24 -7.12
CA ASP A 142 14.94 1.95 -8.27
C ASP A 142 16.37 1.56 -7.87
N SER A 143 16.88 2.16 -6.79
CA SER A 143 18.25 1.97 -6.32
C SER A 143 18.37 2.13 -4.81
N MET A 144 19.40 1.54 -4.21
CA MET A 144 19.67 1.70 -2.78
C MET A 144 20.05 3.15 -2.43
N GLN A 145 20.58 3.91 -3.39
CA GLN A 145 21.03 5.29 -3.21
C GLN A 145 19.86 6.28 -3.07
N THR A 146 18.66 5.94 -3.57
CA THR A 146 17.46 6.79 -3.48
C THR A 146 16.53 6.39 -2.33
N LEU A 147 16.81 5.26 -1.68
CA LEU A 147 16.00 4.67 -0.63
C LEU A 147 15.86 5.61 0.58
N PHE A 148 14.61 5.86 1.02
CA PHE A 148 14.26 6.78 2.12
C PHE A 148 14.78 8.21 1.99
N ARG A 149 15.22 8.64 0.79
CA ARG A 149 15.58 10.04 0.51
C ARG A 149 14.42 10.88 -0.01
N GLY A 150 13.31 10.23 -0.39
CA GLY A 150 12.09 10.88 -0.89
C GLY A 150 11.14 11.32 0.23
N ASN A 151 10.04 11.96 -0.17
CA ASN A 151 8.97 12.40 0.74
C ASN A 151 7.83 11.37 0.81
N SER A 152 8.17 10.09 0.94
CA SER A 152 7.23 8.99 1.00
C SER A 152 6.59 8.85 2.39
N LEU A 153 5.52 8.07 2.47
CA LEU A 153 4.91 7.70 3.74
C LEU A 153 5.93 7.02 4.66
N ALA A 154 6.75 6.11 4.12
CA ALA A 154 7.71 5.35 4.89
C ALA A 154 8.84 6.24 5.44
N SER A 155 9.35 7.20 4.66
CA SER A 155 10.34 8.16 5.15
C SER A 155 9.77 9.08 6.22
N LYS A 156 8.52 9.56 6.07
CA LYS A 156 7.82 10.34 7.10
C LYS A 156 7.63 9.56 8.41
N ILE A 157 7.17 8.31 8.33
CA ILE A 157 7.00 7.44 9.51
C ILE A 157 8.34 7.21 10.20
N MET A 158 9.41 6.97 9.43
CA MET A 158 10.76 6.80 9.97
C MET A 158 11.24 8.06 10.70
N THR A 159 11.14 9.23 10.07
CA THR A 159 11.50 10.52 10.68
C THR A 159 10.69 10.77 11.96
N PHE A 160 9.40 10.46 11.93
CA PHE A 160 8.54 10.59 13.10
C PHE A 160 9.00 9.69 14.27
N CYS A 161 9.30 8.42 14.01
CA CYS A 161 9.83 7.51 15.03
C CYS A 161 11.14 8.03 15.63
N PHE A 162 12.07 8.52 14.80
CA PHE A 162 13.32 9.14 15.28
C PHE A 162 13.07 10.39 16.13
N LYS A 163 12.10 11.22 15.76
CA LYS A 163 11.75 12.42 16.52
C LYS A 163 11.15 12.05 17.88
N VAL A 164 10.14 11.18 17.92
CA VAL A 164 9.42 10.86 19.16
C VAL A 164 10.28 10.08 20.14
N TYR A 165 10.97 9.04 19.68
CA TYR A 165 11.75 8.18 20.57
C TYR A 165 13.19 8.67 20.77
N GLY A 166 13.70 9.49 19.85
CA GLY A 166 15.09 9.96 19.86
C GLY A 166 15.30 11.35 20.42
N ALA A 167 14.27 12.19 20.56
CA ALA A 167 14.44 13.58 20.99
C ALA A 167 15.21 13.71 22.31
N THR A 168 14.83 12.95 23.34
CA THR A 168 15.50 13.00 24.66
C THR A 168 16.93 12.47 24.58
N TYR A 169 17.17 11.43 23.76
CA TYR A 169 18.50 10.86 23.55
C TYR A 169 19.43 11.86 22.84
N LEU A 170 18.99 12.45 21.72
CA LEU A 170 19.76 13.45 20.98
C LEU A 170 20.03 14.69 21.82
N GLN A 171 19.05 15.15 22.61
CA GLN A 171 19.27 16.26 23.51
C GLN A 171 20.38 15.95 24.52
N LYS A 172 20.29 14.82 25.25
CA LYS A 172 21.32 14.44 26.23
C LYS A 172 22.71 14.28 25.61
N LEU A 173 22.78 13.78 24.38
CA LEU A 173 24.02 13.57 23.65
C LEU A 173 24.65 14.88 23.14
N LEU A 174 23.86 15.72 22.46
CA LEU A 174 24.36 16.89 21.74
C LEU A 174 24.39 18.17 22.59
N GLU A 175 23.49 18.31 23.56
CA GLU A 175 23.44 19.50 24.43
C GLU A 175 24.78 19.81 25.13
N PRO A 176 25.48 18.86 25.80
CA PRO A 176 26.76 19.17 26.43
C PRO A 176 27.86 19.56 25.43
N LEU A 177 27.85 18.96 24.23
CA LEU A 177 28.80 19.30 23.17
C LEU A 177 28.56 20.72 22.66
N LEU A 178 27.31 21.05 22.32
CA LEU A 178 26.92 22.38 21.87
C LEU A 178 27.20 23.45 22.93
N ARG A 179 26.91 23.16 24.21
CA ARG A 179 27.28 24.04 25.32
C ARG A 179 28.80 24.27 25.35
N THR A 180 29.59 23.21 25.20
CA THR A 180 31.06 23.34 25.15
C THR A 180 31.51 24.27 24.02
N VAL A 181 30.94 24.14 22.81
CA VAL A 181 31.29 25.02 21.68
C VAL A 181 30.92 26.48 21.95
N ILE A 182 29.73 26.72 22.51
CA ILE A 182 29.17 28.08 22.67
C ILE A 182 29.77 28.81 23.87
N THR A 183 29.98 28.12 24.98
CA THR A 183 30.34 28.76 26.27
C THR A 183 31.80 28.60 26.66
N SER A 184 32.54 27.66 26.07
CA SER A 184 33.95 27.48 26.43
C SER A 184 34.79 28.65 25.88
N PRO A 185 35.61 29.31 26.72
CA PRO A 185 36.52 30.37 26.28
C PRO A 185 37.50 29.90 25.19
N GLU A 186 37.81 28.59 25.16
CA GLU A 186 38.69 27.98 24.17
C GLU A 186 38.10 27.99 22.75
N TRP A 187 36.77 27.89 22.64
CA TRP A 187 36.07 27.76 21.37
C TRP A 187 35.40 29.06 20.91
N GLN A 188 35.23 30.05 21.79
CA GLN A 188 34.66 31.35 21.43
C GLN A 188 35.40 32.12 20.33
N PRO A 189 36.75 32.20 20.32
CA PRO A 189 37.47 32.94 19.28
C PRO A 189 37.74 32.10 18.01
N VAL A 190 37.28 30.85 17.98
CA VAL A 190 37.61 29.90 16.91
C VAL A 190 36.68 30.09 15.71
N SER A 191 37.27 30.31 14.54
CA SER A 191 36.56 30.27 13.26
C SER A 191 36.59 28.86 12.68
N PHE A 192 35.49 28.47 12.05
CA PHE A 192 35.36 27.21 11.31
C PHE A 192 35.23 27.44 9.80
N GLU A 193 35.50 28.66 9.32
CA GLU A 193 35.38 28.99 7.90
C GLU A 193 36.54 28.35 7.13
N VAL A 194 36.19 27.47 6.18
CA VAL A 194 37.15 26.71 5.37
C VAL A 194 37.06 27.06 3.88
N ASP A 195 36.17 27.98 3.50
CA ASP A 195 36.12 28.54 2.16
C ASP A 195 37.14 29.69 2.04
N PRO A 196 38.20 29.56 1.22
CA PRO A 196 39.21 30.60 1.06
C PRO A 196 38.64 31.94 0.56
N THR A 197 37.49 31.92 -0.13
CA THR A 197 36.85 33.14 -0.65
C THR A 197 36.08 33.92 0.41
N ARG A 198 35.79 33.29 1.55
CA ARG A 198 35.05 33.87 2.68
C ARG A 198 35.91 34.11 3.91
N LEU A 199 37.20 33.77 3.83
CA LEU A 199 38.16 33.87 4.92
C LEU A 199 38.50 35.34 5.22
N GLU A 200 38.48 35.71 6.51
CA GLU A 200 38.94 37.03 6.92
C GLU A 200 40.46 37.15 6.84
N SER A 201 40.96 38.37 6.65
CA SER A 201 42.41 38.63 6.50
C SER A 201 43.23 38.36 7.76
N SER A 202 42.59 38.27 8.93
CA SER A 202 43.22 37.88 10.20
C SER A 202 43.21 36.37 10.47
N GLU A 203 42.48 35.59 9.67
CA GLU A 203 42.31 34.15 9.91
C GLU A 203 43.30 33.30 9.10
N SER A 204 43.57 32.10 9.61
CA SER A 204 44.40 31.11 8.93
C SER A 204 43.54 29.92 8.52
N LEU A 205 43.53 29.61 7.23
CA LEU A 205 42.79 28.48 6.68
C LEU A 205 43.17 27.15 7.36
N ASP A 206 44.47 26.90 7.54
CA ASP A 206 44.98 25.69 8.19
C ASP A 206 44.49 25.57 9.64
N SER A 207 44.47 26.68 10.38
CA SER A 207 43.99 26.69 11.77
C SER A 207 42.49 26.43 11.85
N ASN A 208 41.70 27.02 10.95
CA ASN A 208 40.25 26.80 10.89
C ASN A 208 39.92 25.34 10.52
N GLN A 209 40.65 24.76 9.56
CA GLN A 209 40.51 23.34 9.17
C GLN A 209 40.83 22.40 10.33
N GLN A 210 41.94 22.64 11.05
CA GLN A 210 42.29 21.84 12.22
C GLN A 210 41.22 21.94 13.32
N SER A 211 40.71 23.15 13.56
CA SER A 211 39.64 23.38 14.54
C SER A 211 38.36 22.64 14.17
N LEU A 212 37.96 22.69 12.89
CA LEU A 212 36.79 21.96 12.38
C LEU A 212 36.95 20.44 12.51
N LEU A 213 38.14 19.91 12.20
CA LEU A 213 38.43 18.49 12.37
C LEU A 213 38.34 18.08 13.85
N GLN A 214 38.98 18.83 14.75
CA GLN A 214 38.92 18.55 16.19
C GLN A 214 37.48 18.57 16.72
N MET A 215 36.66 19.53 16.28
CA MET A 215 35.26 19.60 16.68
C MET A 215 34.46 18.41 16.12
N THR A 216 34.64 18.10 14.84
CA THR A 216 33.97 16.97 14.18
C THR A 216 34.32 15.65 14.85
N GLU A 217 35.59 15.45 15.20
CA GLU A 217 36.07 14.27 15.92
C GLU A 217 35.41 14.13 17.30
N LYS A 218 35.26 15.23 18.06
CA LYS A 218 34.52 15.21 19.34
C LYS A 218 33.06 14.80 19.17
N PHE A 219 32.35 15.38 18.20
CA PHE A 219 30.95 15.03 17.93
C PHE A 219 30.82 13.58 17.47
N PHE A 220 31.68 13.14 16.55
CA PHE A 220 31.67 11.79 16.03
C PHE A 220 31.96 10.75 17.12
N HIS A 221 32.97 10.98 17.97
CA HIS A 221 33.28 10.10 19.09
C HIS A 221 32.14 9.99 20.10
N ALA A 222 31.46 11.10 20.41
CA ALA A 222 30.30 11.06 21.29
C ALA A 222 29.19 10.18 20.71
N ILE A 223 28.89 10.33 19.41
CA ILE A 223 27.86 9.54 18.73
C ILE A 223 28.20 8.04 18.74
N ILE A 224 29.41 7.64 18.33
CA ILE A 224 29.76 6.21 18.26
C ILE A 224 29.81 5.55 19.65
N ASN A 225 30.21 6.31 20.68
CA ASN A 225 30.33 5.80 22.05
C ASN A 225 28.99 5.78 22.80
N SER A 226 27.98 6.51 22.33
CA SER A 226 26.62 6.53 22.90
C SER A 226 25.79 5.26 22.62
N SER A 227 26.41 4.22 22.08
CA SER A 227 25.76 2.97 21.68
C SER A 227 25.03 2.26 22.82
N THR A 228 25.33 2.51 24.09
CA THR A 228 24.64 1.95 25.27
C THR A 228 23.40 2.77 25.66
N GLU A 229 23.42 4.07 25.41
CA GLU A 229 22.35 5.02 25.72
C GLU A 229 21.28 5.09 24.62
N PHE A 230 21.54 4.46 23.45
CA PHE A 230 20.64 4.47 22.32
C PHE A 230 19.28 3.79 22.66
N PRO A 231 18.13 4.48 22.47
CA PRO A 231 16.82 4.00 22.91
C PRO A 231 16.42 2.64 22.30
N PRO A 232 15.86 1.70 23.08
CA PRO A 232 15.49 0.38 22.59
C PRO A 232 14.41 0.44 21.48
N GLN A 233 13.50 1.41 21.54
CA GLN A 233 12.50 1.64 20.50
C GLN A 233 13.17 2.00 19.16
N LEU A 234 14.18 2.87 19.19
CA LEU A 234 14.95 3.19 17.98
C LEU A 234 15.81 2.03 17.50
N ARG A 235 16.38 1.22 18.41
CA ARG A 235 17.07 -0.02 18.01
C ARG A 235 16.15 -0.92 17.21
N SER A 236 14.90 -1.08 17.65
CA SER A 236 13.91 -1.88 16.94
C SER A 236 13.59 -1.30 15.56
N VAL A 237 13.41 0.02 15.44
CA VAL A 237 13.20 0.69 14.14
C VAL A 237 14.38 0.47 13.21
N CYS A 238 15.61 0.71 13.67
CA CYS A 238 16.83 0.52 12.88
C CYS A 238 17.03 -0.95 12.48
N HIS A 239 16.73 -1.88 13.38
CA HIS A 239 16.80 -3.32 13.10
C HIS A 239 15.79 -3.73 12.03
N CYS A 240 14.54 -3.27 12.15
CA CYS A 240 13.50 -3.53 11.16
C CYS A 240 13.88 -2.97 9.77
N LEU A 241 14.42 -1.75 9.73
CA LEU A 241 14.92 -1.11 8.51
C LEU A 241 16.06 -1.92 7.88
N TYR A 242 17.03 -2.34 8.70
CA TYR A 242 18.15 -3.17 8.27
C TYR A 242 17.67 -4.48 7.65
N GLN A 243 16.78 -5.21 8.34
CA GLN A 243 16.25 -6.48 7.85
C GLN A 243 15.46 -6.31 6.54
N ALA A 244 14.60 -5.29 6.43
CA ALA A 244 13.83 -5.03 5.21
C ALA A 244 14.74 -4.73 4.01
N THR A 245 15.82 -3.97 4.24
CA THR A 245 16.81 -3.64 3.21
C THR A 245 17.62 -4.87 2.80
N CYS A 246 18.12 -5.65 3.76
CA CYS A 246 18.89 -6.87 3.50
C CYS A 246 18.08 -7.93 2.74
N HIS A 247 16.81 -8.11 3.10
CA HIS A 247 15.94 -9.08 2.44
C HIS A 247 15.77 -8.75 0.94
N SER A 248 15.61 -7.47 0.59
CA SER A 248 15.48 -7.07 -0.82
C SER A 248 16.80 -7.15 -1.59
N LEU A 249 17.93 -6.77 -0.96
CA LEU A 249 19.24 -6.83 -1.61
C LEU A 249 19.65 -8.26 -1.96
N LEU A 250 19.30 -9.24 -1.12
CA LEU A 250 19.52 -10.67 -1.40
C LEU A 250 18.65 -11.19 -2.55
N ASN A 251 17.48 -10.59 -2.78
CA ASN A 251 16.58 -10.99 -3.87
C ASN A 251 16.87 -10.27 -5.19
N LYS A 252 17.65 -9.19 -5.17
CA LYS A 252 18.07 -8.42 -6.37
C LYS A 252 19.48 -8.82 -6.86
N ALA A 253 20.21 -9.67 -6.14
CA ALA A 253 21.52 -10.21 -6.50
C ALA A 253 21.40 -11.59 -7.14
#